data_AF-H5X2Z0-F1
#
_entry.id   AF-H5X2Z0-F1
#
_cell.length_a   1.000
_cell.length_b   1.000
_cell.length_c   1.000
_cell.angle_alpha   90.00
_cell.angle_beta   90.00
_cell.angle_gamma   90.00
#
_symmetry.space_group_name_H-M   'P 1'
#
loop_
_entity.id
_entity.type
_entity.pdbx_description
1 polymer ?
#
loop_
_entity_poly.entity_id
_entity_poly.type
_entity_poly.pdbx_seq_one_letter_code
_entity_poly.pdbx_strand_id
1 'polypeptide(L)' 'MTTVRDTGPTPARVARARAAHEEHLERVRGLAARTVAGHSMDAQDCQHLLAMLGLDVREADAAVASGRD' A
#
# COMPACT_ATOMS: atom_id res chain seq x y z
N MET A 1 -26.65 33.66 14.89
CA MET A 1 -25.35 32.96 14.75
C MET A 1 -25.63 31.51 14.39
N THR A 2 -25.44 31.14 13.13
CA THR A 2 -25.62 29.76 12.65
C THR A 2 -24.32 29.01 12.85
N THR A 3 -24.29 28.05 13.77
CA THR A 3 -23.14 27.16 13.93
C THR A 3 -23.15 26.16 12.79
N VAL A 4 -22.09 26.18 11.97
CA VAL A 4 -21.86 25.14 10.97
C VAL A 4 -21.66 23.84 11.74
N ARG A 5 -22.55 22.87 11.53
CA ARG A 5 -22.33 21.52 12.04
C ARG A 5 -21.25 20.90 11.18
N ASP A 6 -20.04 20.79 11.72
CA ASP A 6 -19.03 19.91 11.15
C ASP A 6 -19.55 18.48 11.28
N THR A 7 -20.14 17.99 10.19
CA THR A 7 -20.48 16.57 10.09
C THR A 7 -19.15 15.84 9.97
N GLY A 8 -18.72 15.27 11.10
CA GLY A 8 -17.50 14.47 11.19
C GLY A 8 -17.44 13.38 10.11
N PRO A 9 -16.26 12.78 9.90
CA PRO A 9 -16.04 11.86 8.78
C PRO A 9 -17.04 10.70 8.84
N THR A 10 -17.92 10.64 7.84
CA THR A 10 -18.88 9.54 7.71
C THR A 10 -18.15 8.25 7.37
N PRO A 11 -18.68 7.08 7.74
CA PRO A 11 -18.06 5.79 7.42
C PRO A 11 -17.80 5.64 5.91
N ALA A 12 -18.69 6.13 5.06
CA ALA A 12 -18.51 6.15 3.61
C ALA A 12 -17.31 7.01 3.16
N ARG A 13 -17.10 8.18 3.78
CA ARG A 13 -15.96 9.05 3.49
C ARG A 13 -14.65 8.43 3.94
N VAL A 14 -14.63 7.77 5.10
CA VAL A 14 -13.47 7.04 5.61
C VAL A 14 -13.14 5.85 4.71
N ALA A 15 -14.14 5.07 4.30
CA ALA A 15 -13.96 3.96 3.38
C ALA A 15 -13.36 4.40 2.04
N ARG A 16 -13.87 5.50 1.46
CA ARG A 16 -13.32 6.08 0.23
C ARG A 16 -11.87 6.56 0.40
N ALA A 17 -11.55 7.19 1.52
CA ALA A 17 -10.19 7.64 1.81
C ALA A 17 -9.22 6.45 1.97
N ARG A 18 -9.65 5.38 2.64
CA ARG A 18 -8.88 4.14 2.77
C ARG A 18 -8.64 3.47 1.42
N ALA A 19 -9.67 3.35 0.58
CA ALA A 19 -9.53 2.75 -0.75
C ALA A 19 -8.54 3.53 -1.62
N ALA A 20 -8.62 4.88 -1.62
CA ALA A 20 -7.66 5.72 -2.33
C ALA A 20 -6.24 5.62 -1.76
N HIS A 21 -6.11 5.44 -0.44
CA HIS A 21 -4.82 5.24 0.21
C HIS A 21 -4.20 3.89 -0.18
N GLU A 22 -5.00 2.81 -0.18
CA GLU A 22 -4.52 1.48 -0.57
C GLU A 22 -4.03 1.47 -2.02
N GLU A 23 -4.81 2.03 -2.96
CA GLU A 23 -4.40 2.14 -4.36
C GLU A 23 -3.10 2.93 -4.51
N HIS A 24 -2.91 4.00 -3.73
CA HIS A 24 -1.67 4.75 -3.71
C HIS A 24 -0.50 3.92 -3.17
N LEU A 25 -0.70 3.18 -2.08
CA LEU A 25 0.31 2.30 -1.49
C LEU A 25 0.73 1.20 -2.46
N GLU A 26 -0.21 0.56 -3.16
CA GLU A 26 0.08 -0.45 -4.19
C GLU A 26 0.99 0.12 -5.29
N ARG A 27 0.67 1.33 -5.79
CA ARG A 27 1.49 2.01 -6.81
C ARG A 27 2.90 2.32 -6.29
N VAL A 28 3.01 2.85 -5.07
CA VAL A 28 4.29 3.19 -4.44
C VAL A 28 5.12 1.94 -4.16
N ARG A 29 4.49 0.85 -3.68
CA ARG A 29 5.15 -0.46 -3.50
C ARG A 29 5.75 -0.97 -4.81
N GLY A 30 5.00 -0.90 -5.91
CA GLY A 30 5.49 -1.29 -7.23
C GLY A 30 6.66 -0.42 -7.72
N LEU A 31 6.64 0.89 -7.43
CA LEU A 31 7.76 1.79 -7.71
C LEU A 31 9.00 1.45 -6.87
N ALA A 32 8.81 1.25 -5.56
CA ALA A 32 9.89 0.89 -4.65
C ALA A 32 10.58 -0.42 -5.07
N ALA A 33 9.80 -1.44 -5.46
CA ALA A 33 10.34 -2.70 -5.93
C ALA A 33 11.20 -2.54 -7.20
N ARG A 34 10.74 -1.72 -8.16
CA ARG A 34 11.52 -1.40 -9.37
C ARG A 34 12.80 -0.62 -9.05
N THR A 35 12.73 0.32 -8.13
CA THR A 35 13.89 1.09 -7.68
C THR A 35 14.92 0.15 -7.05
N VAL A 36 14.51 -0.74 -6.14
CA VAL A 36 15.39 -1.73 -5.52
C VAL A 36 16.05 -2.63 -6.57
N ALA A 37 15.28 -3.14 -7.54
CA ALA A 37 15.83 -3.96 -8.63
C ALA A 37 16.86 -3.21 -9.50
N GLY A 38 16.72 -1.89 -9.67
CA GLY A 38 17.69 -1.07 -10.39
C GLY A 38 18.96 -0.77 -9.61
N HIS A 39 18.94 -0.91 -8.29
CA HIS A 39 20.08 -0.64 -7.39
C HIS A 39 20.70 -1.89 -6.78
N SER A 40 20.06 -3.05 -6.91
CA SER A 40 20.56 -4.33 -6.41
C SER A 40 21.75 -4.82 -7.24
N MET A 41 22.69 -5.50 -6.59
CA MET A 41 23.87 -6.05 -7.28
C MET A 41 23.58 -7.35 -8.04
N ASP A 42 22.62 -8.13 -7.55
CA ASP A 42 22.18 -9.40 -8.15
C ASP A 42 20.74 -9.74 -7.72
N ALA A 43 20.13 -10.75 -8.35
CA ALA A 43 18.81 -11.27 -8.01
C ALA A 43 18.67 -11.67 -6.53
N GLN A 44 19.70 -12.23 -5.90
CA GLN A 44 19.63 -12.60 -4.48
C GLN A 44 19.63 -11.39 -3.55
N ASP A 45 20.44 -10.38 -3.87
CA ASP A 45 20.51 -9.10 -3.15
C ASP A 45 19.18 -8.34 -3.27
N CYS A 46 18.61 -8.30 -4.48
CA CYS A 46 17.29 -7.72 -4.73
C CYS A 46 16.21 -8.37 -3.85
N GLN A 47 16.14 -9.71 -3.81
CA GLN A 47 15.18 -10.42 -2.97
C GLN A 47 15.36 -10.10 -1.49
N HIS A 48 16.61 -10.04 -1.00
CA HIS A 48 16.89 -9.70 0.40
C HIS A 48 16.41 -8.28 0.74
N LEU A 49 16.65 -7.30 -0.14
CA LEU A 49 16.20 -5.92 0.05
C LEU A 49 14.68 -5.80 -0.01
N LEU A 50 14.00 -6.51 -0.93
CA LEU A 50 12.55 -6.53 -1.02
C LEU A 50 11.91 -7.13 0.24
N ALA A 51 12.48 -8.21 0.77
CA ALA A 51 12.04 -8.83 2.01
C ALA A 51 12.14 -7.88 3.21
N MET A 52 13.27 -7.17 3.35
CA MET A 52 13.46 -6.19 4.42
C MET A 52 12.46 -5.03 4.36
N LEU A 53 12.01 -4.67 3.17
CA LEU A 53 11.03 -3.60 2.95
C LEU A 53 9.58 -4.09 3.02
N GLY A 54 9.35 -5.40 3.21
CA GLY A 54 8.01 -6.00 3.17
C GLY A 54 7.33 -5.85 1.80
N LEU A 55 8.12 -5.82 0.72
CA LEU A 55 7.67 -5.69 -0.66
C LEU A 55 7.60 -7.04 -1.39
N ASP A 56 7.81 -8.14 -0.68
CA ASP A 56 7.81 -9.48 -1.25
C ASP A 56 6.45 -9.85 -1.85
N VAL A 57 6.48 -10.28 -3.11
CA VAL A 57 5.29 -10.67 -3.89
C VAL A 57 4.50 -11.78 -3.20
N ARG A 58 5.17 -12.59 -2.37
CA ARG A 58 4.53 -13.69 -1.60
C ARG A 58 3.56 -13.20 -0.54
N GLU A 59 3.74 -11.98 -0.01
CA GLU A 59 2.84 -11.37 0.98
C GLU A 59 1.70 -10.59 0.31
N ALA A 60 1.94 -10.02 -0.88
CA ALA A 60 0.92 -9.29 -1.63
C ALA A 60 -0.26 -10.21 -2.04
N ASP A 61 0.02 -11.46 -2.41
CA ASP A 61 -1.01 -12.46 -2.74
C ASP A 61 -1.86 -12.82 -1.50
N ALA A 62 -1.24 -12.91 -0.31
CA ALA A 62 -1.94 -13.17 0.95
C ALA A 62 -2.77 -11.96 1.43
N ALA A 63 -2.26 -10.74 1.28
CA ALA A 63 -3.00 -9.52 1.63
C ALA A 63 -4.25 -9.33 0.74
N VAL A 64 -4.12 -9.54 -0.58
CA VAL A 64 -5.24 -9.50 -1.54
C VAL A 64 -6.25 -10.62 -1.29
N ALA A 65 -5.81 -11.80 -0.82
CA ALA A 65 -6.70 -12.88 -0.43
C ALA A 65 -7.49 -12.60 0.87
N SER A 66 -6.91 -11.88 1.83
CA SER A 66 -7.58 -11.57 3.12
C SER A 66 -8.60 -10.42 3.06
N GLY A 67 -8.59 -9.61 2.00
CA GLY A 67 -9.52 -8.48 1.81
C GLY A 67 -10.85 -8.85 1.13
N ARG A 68 -11.12 -10.15 0.92
CA ARG A 68 -12.27 -10.65 0.17
C ARG A 68 -13.19 -11.60 0.94
N ASP A 69 -13.12 -11.60 2.28
CA ASP A 69 -14.05 -12.31 3.17
C ASP A 69 -15.10 -11.35 3.77
#